data_AF-A0A023FYM4-F1
#
_entry.id   AF-A0A023FYM4-F1
#
_cell.length_a   1.000
_cell.length_b   1.000
_cell.length_c   1.000
_cell.angle_alpha   90.00
_cell.angle_beta   90.00
_cell.angle_gamma   90.00
#
_symmetry.space_group_name_H-M   'P 1'
#
loop_
_entity.id
_entity.type
_entity.pdbx_description
1 polymer ?
#
loop_
_entity_poly.entity_id
_entity_poly.type
_entity_poly.pdbx_seq_one_letter_code
_entity_poly.pdbx_strand_id
1 'polypeptide(L)'
;MKCFVTCTALLVLGMAVGSQAISCSNPESLKGNWVIGVDGKECVALVKEKCSGMRQYSTHSWRRGKHVRSNCGSIPRWTAIATFLDGTKYRGHAAIFESCASDGIWVYDQWNTAKVDRRKIRYGNSKPNYNGDNFYVIEL
;
A
#
# COMPACT_ATOMS: atom_id res chain seq x y z
N MET A 1 -62.44 -18.35 -0.98
CA MET A 1 -61.03 -18.65 -1.30
C MET A 1 -60.23 -17.36 -1.14
N LYS A 2 -59.39 -17.24 -0.11
CA LYS A 2 -58.58 -16.04 0.15
C LYS A 2 -57.11 -16.42 -0.07
N CYS A 3 -56.54 -16.03 -1.21
CA CYS A 3 -55.13 -16.19 -1.49
C CYS A 3 -54.34 -15.11 -0.75
N PHE A 4 -53.53 -15.53 0.22
CA PHE A 4 -52.47 -14.70 0.79
C PHE A 4 -51.21 -14.91 -0.04
N VAL A 5 -50.76 -13.87 -0.74
CA VAL A 5 -49.46 -13.83 -1.40
C VAL A 5 -48.45 -13.39 -0.34
N THR A 6 -47.65 -14.32 0.17
CA THR A 6 -46.50 -13.98 1.03
C THR A 6 -45.36 -13.50 0.15
N CYS A 7 -45.10 -12.19 0.22
CA CYS A 7 -43.97 -11.54 -0.43
C CYS A 7 -42.71 -11.79 0.42
N THR A 8 -41.93 -12.81 0.07
CA THR A 8 -40.65 -13.08 0.71
C THR A 8 -39.63 -12.05 0.22
N ALA A 9 -39.36 -11.04 1.04
CA ALA A 9 -38.29 -10.09 0.78
C ALA A 9 -36.93 -10.82 0.95
N LEU A 10 -36.28 -11.16 -0.18
CA LEU A 10 -34.87 -11.57 -0.18
C LEU A 10 -34.01 -10.35 0.18
N LEU A 11 -33.50 -10.34 1.41
CA LEU A 11 -32.43 -9.43 1.84
C LEU A 11 -31.13 -9.85 1.15
N VAL A 12 -30.86 -9.30 -0.02
CA VAL A 12 -29.55 -9.40 -0.67
C VAL A 12 -28.60 -8.47 0.07
N LEU A 13 -27.82 -8.99 1.02
CA LEU A 13 -26.65 -8.28 1.52
C LEU A 13 -25.68 -8.11 0.34
N GLY A 14 -25.70 -6.94 -0.28
CA GLY A 14 -24.68 -6.54 -1.24
C GLY A 14 -23.33 -6.48 -0.53
N MET A 15 -22.51 -7.52 -0.68
CA MET A 15 -21.10 -7.45 -0.34
C MET A 15 -20.45 -6.48 -1.31
N ALA A 16 -20.31 -5.22 -0.92
CA ALA A 16 -19.43 -4.29 -1.59
C ALA A 16 -18.02 -4.89 -1.51
N VAL A 17 -17.54 -5.46 -2.61
CA VAL A 17 -16.16 -5.92 -2.76
C VAL A 17 -15.29 -4.66 -2.85
N GLY A 18 -15.08 -4.01 -1.70
CA GLY A 18 -14.08 -2.95 -1.62
C GLY A 18 -12.71 -3.59 -1.81
N SER A 19 -11.94 -3.08 -2.78
CA SER A 19 -10.52 -3.46 -2.93
C SER A 19 -9.83 -3.33 -1.58
N GLN A 20 -9.52 -4.46 -0.96
CA GLN A 20 -8.90 -4.48 0.37
C GLN A 20 -7.43 -4.14 0.20
N ALA A 21 -6.95 -3.16 0.96
CA ALA A 21 -5.55 -2.76 0.94
C ALA A 21 -4.64 -3.96 1.23
N ILE A 22 -3.55 -4.11 0.47
CA ILE A 22 -2.61 -5.21 0.66
C ILE A 22 -1.88 -4.99 1.99
N SER A 23 -2.16 -5.86 2.95
CA SER A 23 -1.57 -5.79 4.29
C SER A 23 -0.17 -6.37 4.33
N CYS A 24 0.65 -5.85 5.23
CA CYS A 24 2.02 -6.25 5.46
C CYS A 24 2.23 -6.69 6.91
N SER A 25 3.18 -7.60 7.11
CA SER A 25 3.71 -7.92 8.43
C SER A 25 4.41 -6.70 9.06
N ASN A 26 4.41 -6.61 10.39
CA ASN A 26 5.08 -5.52 11.11
C ASN A 26 6.62 -5.53 10.81
N PRO A 27 7.15 -4.50 10.14
CA PRO A 27 8.57 -4.33 9.81
C PRO A 27 9.43 -3.72 10.93
N GLU A 28 8.88 -3.38 12.10
CA GLU A 28 9.65 -2.77 13.20
C GLU A 28 10.88 -3.58 13.61
N SER A 29 10.77 -4.90 13.67
CA SER A 29 11.88 -5.81 13.98
C SER A 29 12.94 -5.91 12.88
N LEU A 30 12.63 -5.42 11.68
CA LEU A 30 13.54 -5.44 10.53
C LEU A 30 14.49 -4.25 10.52
N LYS A 31 14.26 -3.22 11.37
CA LYS A 31 15.09 -2.01 11.41
C LYS A 31 16.57 -2.36 11.55
N GLY A 32 17.40 -1.71 10.74
CA GLY A 32 18.86 -1.93 10.73
C GLY A 32 19.30 -3.22 10.05
N ASN A 33 18.37 -3.97 9.44
CA ASN A 33 18.64 -5.18 8.65
C ASN A 33 18.23 -5.00 7.18
N TRP A 34 18.79 -5.85 6.32
CA TRP A 34 18.38 -5.95 4.93
C TRP A 34 17.25 -6.97 4.80
N VAL A 35 16.21 -6.64 4.04
CA VAL A 35 15.33 -7.64 3.44
C VAL A 35 15.83 -7.88 2.02
N ILE A 36 16.41 -9.05 1.79
CA ILE A 36 16.90 -9.43 0.46
C ILE A 36 15.85 -10.34 -0.18
N GLY A 37 15.20 -9.83 -1.22
CA GLY A 37 14.14 -10.53 -1.95
C GLY A 37 14.48 -10.75 -3.42
N VAL A 38 13.46 -11.06 -4.21
CA VAL A 38 13.60 -11.22 -5.68
C VAL A 38 14.14 -9.96 -6.39
N ASP A 39 13.95 -8.78 -5.79
CA ASP A 39 14.48 -7.49 -6.28
C ASP A 39 15.76 -7.07 -5.52
N GLY A 40 16.47 -8.02 -4.89
CA GLY A 40 17.70 -7.74 -4.15
C GLY A 40 17.47 -6.88 -2.91
N LYS A 41 18.28 -5.82 -2.75
CA LYS A 41 18.21 -4.85 -1.63
C LYS A 41 17.33 -3.63 -1.92
N GLU A 42 16.52 -3.69 -2.99
CA GLU A 42 15.70 -2.55 -3.40
C GLU A 42 14.47 -2.36 -2.51
N CYS A 43 13.82 -1.20 -2.67
CA CYS A 43 12.58 -0.85 -1.96
C CYS A 43 11.44 -1.86 -2.22
N VAL A 44 11.34 -2.32 -3.47
CA VAL A 44 10.33 -3.30 -3.92
C VAL A 44 10.49 -4.63 -3.18
N ALA A 45 11.73 -5.04 -2.86
CA ALA A 45 12.00 -6.29 -2.16
C ALA A 45 11.33 -6.29 -0.78
N LEU A 46 11.41 -5.19 -0.02
CA LEU A 46 10.74 -5.11 1.28
C LEU A 46 9.23 -5.34 1.15
N VAL A 47 8.58 -4.68 0.19
CA VAL A 47 7.13 -4.83 -0.03
C VAL A 47 6.78 -6.25 -0.48
N LYS A 48 7.48 -6.80 -1.47
CA LYS A 48 7.19 -8.15 -1.98
C LYS A 48 7.37 -9.23 -0.93
N GLU A 49 8.37 -9.09 -0.06
CA GLU A 49 8.69 -10.09 0.95
C GLU A 49 7.84 -9.99 2.22
N LYS A 50 7.24 -8.83 2.49
CA LYS A 50 6.53 -8.57 3.76
C LYS A 50 5.05 -8.31 3.61
N CYS A 51 4.55 -8.06 2.40
CA CYS A 51 3.15 -7.83 2.12
C CYS A 51 2.47 -9.05 1.48
N SER A 52 1.23 -9.31 1.90
CA SER A 52 0.52 -10.54 1.58
C SER A 52 0.38 -10.76 0.08
N GLY A 53 0.84 -11.92 -0.41
CA GLY A 53 0.74 -12.31 -1.81
C GLY A 53 1.60 -11.50 -2.80
N MET A 54 2.43 -10.56 -2.35
CA MET A 54 3.14 -9.68 -3.28
C MET A 54 4.32 -10.33 -4.01
N ARG A 55 4.93 -11.36 -3.41
CA ARG A 55 6.14 -12.03 -3.94
C ARG A 55 5.95 -12.63 -5.34
N GLN A 56 4.76 -13.08 -5.68
CA GLN A 56 4.47 -13.70 -6.99
C GLN A 56 4.20 -12.71 -8.13
N TYR A 57 4.00 -11.42 -7.84
CA TYR A 57 3.63 -10.42 -8.84
C TYR A 57 4.83 -9.55 -9.25
N SER A 58 4.94 -9.28 -10.54
CA SER A 58 5.85 -8.24 -11.04
C SER A 58 5.29 -6.84 -10.72
N THR A 59 6.16 -5.83 -10.64
CA THR A 59 5.72 -4.43 -10.45
C THR A 59 4.89 -3.91 -11.63
N HIS A 60 4.93 -4.54 -12.81
CA HIS A 60 4.07 -4.19 -13.95
C HIS A 60 2.59 -4.53 -13.71
N SER A 61 2.33 -5.50 -12.83
CA SER A 61 1.01 -5.89 -12.39
C SER A 61 0.44 -4.92 -11.35
N TRP A 62 1.28 -4.14 -10.68
CA TRP A 62 0.81 -3.20 -9.66
C TRP A 62 -0.01 -2.07 -10.30
N ARG A 63 -1.15 -1.80 -9.69
CA ARG A 63 -2.11 -0.77 -10.08
C ARG A 63 -2.20 0.29 -9.01
N ARG A 64 -2.40 1.53 -9.46
CA ARG A 64 -2.62 2.68 -8.59
C ARG A 64 -3.99 2.55 -7.91
N GLY A 65 -3.99 2.37 -6.59
CA GLY A 65 -5.19 2.40 -5.76
C GLY A 65 -5.47 3.78 -5.16
N LYS A 66 -6.01 3.78 -3.94
CA LYS A 66 -6.34 5.01 -3.18
C LYS A 66 -5.10 5.88 -2.94
N HIS A 67 -5.25 7.19 -3.16
CA HIS A 67 -4.22 8.17 -2.82
C HIS A 67 -4.02 8.28 -1.30
N VAL A 68 -2.77 8.15 -0.83
CA VAL A 68 -2.50 8.03 0.61
C VAL A 68 -2.88 9.29 1.37
N ARG A 69 -2.42 10.46 0.91
CA ARG A 69 -2.64 11.73 1.64
C ARG A 69 -4.12 12.07 1.78
N SER A 70 -4.91 11.92 0.72
CA SER A 70 -6.34 12.27 0.75
C SER A 70 -7.21 11.22 1.44
N ASN A 71 -6.70 10.01 1.70
CA ASN A 71 -7.48 8.91 2.28
C ASN A 71 -6.90 8.41 3.60
N CYS A 72 -6.04 9.19 4.24
CA CYS A 72 -5.21 8.75 5.35
C CYS A 72 -5.98 7.99 6.45
N GLY A 73 -7.10 8.55 6.92
CA GLY A 73 -7.88 7.95 8.01
C GLY A 73 -8.54 6.61 7.65
N SER A 74 -8.55 6.24 6.37
CA SER A 74 -9.12 4.99 5.88
C SER A 74 -8.08 3.94 5.50
N ILE A 75 -6.79 4.29 5.51
CA ILE A 75 -5.71 3.38 5.12
C ILE A 75 -5.18 2.69 6.38
N PRO A 76 -5.31 1.36 6.50
CA PRO A 76 -4.80 0.64 7.65
C PRO A 76 -3.28 0.79 7.78
N ARG A 77 -2.80 0.83 9.03
CA ARG A 77 -1.36 0.67 9.32
C ARG A 77 -0.86 -0.64 8.70
N TRP A 78 0.39 -0.63 8.23
CA TRP A 78 1.04 -1.74 7.53
C TRP A 78 0.42 -2.05 6.16
N THR A 79 0.10 -1.01 5.39
CA THR A 79 -0.39 -1.15 4.02
C THR A 79 0.75 -1.01 3.01
N ALA A 80 0.74 -1.83 1.96
CA ALA A 80 1.66 -1.69 0.83
C ALA A 80 1.34 -0.43 0.03
N ILE A 81 2.31 0.48 -0.09
CA ILE A 81 2.17 1.73 -0.84
C ILE A 81 3.33 1.92 -1.81
N ALA A 82 3.08 2.65 -2.89
CA ALA A 82 4.12 3.02 -3.83
C ALA A 82 3.82 4.36 -4.52
N THR A 83 4.84 4.92 -5.14
CA THR A 83 4.66 6.00 -6.10
C THR A 83 4.22 5.47 -7.46
N PHE A 84 3.33 6.22 -8.10
CA PHE A 84 2.83 5.97 -9.46
C PHE A 84 3.08 7.19 -10.33
N LEU A 85 4.36 7.49 -10.56
CA LEU A 85 4.79 8.75 -11.21
C LEU A 85 4.44 8.81 -12.70
N ASP A 86 4.23 7.66 -13.34
CA ASP A 86 3.82 7.55 -14.75
C ASP A 86 2.30 7.32 -14.89
N GLY A 87 1.52 7.83 -13.93
CA GLY A 87 0.05 7.78 -13.97
C GLY A 87 -0.53 6.53 -13.30
N THR A 88 -0.62 5.40 -14.02
CA THR A 88 -1.32 4.18 -13.54
C THR A 88 -0.39 3.01 -13.20
N LYS A 89 0.86 3.05 -13.68
CA LYS A 89 1.87 2.00 -13.47
C LYS A 89 2.88 2.41 -12.41
N TYR A 90 3.42 1.40 -11.73
CA TYR A 90 4.45 1.61 -10.73
C TYR A 90 5.66 2.32 -11.34
N ARG A 91 6.07 3.43 -10.72
CA ARG A 91 7.31 4.14 -11.04
C ARG A 91 7.77 4.87 -9.79
N GLY A 92 9.02 4.62 -9.38
CA GLY A 92 9.69 5.34 -8.31
C GLY A 92 9.99 4.44 -7.11
N HIS A 93 9.30 4.67 -5.99
CA HIS A 93 9.61 4.07 -4.69
C HIS A 93 8.42 3.29 -4.13
N ALA A 94 8.71 2.21 -3.40
CA ALA A 94 7.74 1.39 -2.70
C ALA A 94 8.06 1.35 -1.20
N ALA A 95 7.03 1.31 -0.35
CA ALA A 95 7.20 1.33 1.10
C ALA A 95 6.03 0.64 1.81
N ILE A 96 6.21 0.39 3.10
CA ILE A 96 5.14 -0.06 4.00
C ILE A 96 4.64 1.16 4.77
N PHE A 97 3.36 1.52 4.59
CA PHE A 97 2.72 2.62 5.29
C PHE A 97 2.60 2.35 6.79
N GLU A 98 2.92 3.34 7.61
CA GLU A 98 2.69 3.29 9.05
C GLU A 98 1.54 4.23 9.46
N SER A 99 1.70 5.52 9.19
CA SER A 99 0.76 6.56 9.63
C SER A 99 0.97 7.83 8.82
N CYS A 100 0.01 8.76 8.85
CA CYS A 100 0.24 10.11 8.35
C CYS A 100 0.66 11.06 9.47
N ALA A 101 1.27 12.16 9.06
CA ALA A 101 1.54 13.33 9.86
C ALA A 101 1.03 14.57 9.10
N SER A 102 1.01 15.72 9.76
CA SER A 102 0.61 16.98 9.13
C SER A 102 1.51 17.36 7.95
N ASP A 103 2.79 16.97 7.99
CA ASP A 103 3.84 17.33 7.03
C ASP A 103 4.31 16.17 6.14
N GLY A 104 3.68 14.99 6.23
CA GLY A 104 4.09 13.84 5.42
C GLY A 104 3.45 12.53 5.83
N ILE A 105 4.09 11.43 5.43
CA ILE A 105 3.73 10.07 5.84
C ILE A 105 4.92 9.40 6.52
N TRP A 106 4.65 8.62 7.56
CA TRP A 106 5.61 7.71 8.16
C TRP A 106 5.52 6.36 7.47
N VAL A 107 6.67 5.83 7.07
CA VAL A 107 6.78 4.57 6.35
C VAL A 107 7.96 3.77 6.88
N TYR A 108 7.98 2.49 6.53
CA TYR A 108 9.16 1.66 6.56
C TYR A 108 9.59 1.38 5.13
N ASP A 109 10.86 1.66 4.85
CA ASP A 109 11.46 1.38 3.55
C ASP A 109 12.94 1.01 3.67
N GLN A 110 13.49 0.53 2.55
CA GLN A 110 14.90 0.30 2.32
C GLN A 110 15.22 0.66 0.86
N TRP A 111 16.49 0.74 0.50
CA TRP A 111 16.96 0.75 -0.89
C TRP A 111 18.42 0.31 -0.93
N ASN A 112 19.03 0.10 -2.10
CA ASN A 112 20.36 -0.50 -2.24
C ASN A 112 21.51 0.04 -1.35
N THR A 113 21.38 1.26 -0.81
CA THR A 113 22.37 1.91 0.07
C THR A 113 21.84 2.22 1.48
N ALA A 114 20.57 1.95 1.79
CA ALA A 114 20.03 2.05 3.16
C ALA A 114 19.18 0.84 3.55
N LYS A 115 19.50 0.27 4.71
CA LYS A 115 18.76 -0.83 5.34
C LYS A 115 17.35 -0.39 5.72
N VAL A 116 16.51 -1.35 6.11
CA VAL A 116 15.16 -1.04 6.58
C VAL A 116 15.22 -0.04 7.73
N ASP A 117 14.49 1.07 7.60
CA ASP A 117 14.31 2.03 8.68
C ASP A 117 12.93 2.70 8.61
N ARG A 118 12.53 3.31 9.72
CA ARG A 118 11.35 4.14 9.81
C ARG A 118 11.69 5.55 9.32
N ARG A 119 11.03 6.00 8.26
CA ARG A 119 11.32 7.28 7.60
C ARG A 119 10.07 8.13 7.45
N LYS A 120 10.20 9.43 7.67
CA LYS A 120 9.17 10.41 7.27
C LYS A 120 9.42 10.82 5.83
N ILE A 121 8.46 10.56 4.96
CA ILE A 121 8.43 11.08 3.60
C ILE A 121 7.56 12.35 3.61
N ARG A 122 8.20 13.51 3.44
CA ARG A 122 7.53 14.82 3.52
C ARG A 122 6.65 15.07 2.29
N TYR A 123 5.54 15.77 2.50
CA TYR A 123 4.77 16.39 1.42
C TYR A 123 5.57 17.52 0.75
N GLY A 124 5.29 17.79 -0.52
CA GLY A 124 5.96 18.86 -1.28
C GLY A 124 7.46 18.64 -1.54
N ASN A 125 7.99 17.43 -1.33
CA ASN A 125 9.41 17.14 -1.59
C ASN A 125 9.71 17.29 -3.09
N SER A 126 10.80 17.97 -3.44
CA SER A 126 11.22 18.17 -4.84
C SER A 126 11.65 16.88 -5.53
N LYS A 127 12.03 15.84 -4.77
CA LYS A 127 12.34 14.51 -5.33
C LYS A 127 11.05 13.69 -5.44
N PRO A 128 10.53 13.40 -6.64
CA PRO A 128 9.19 12.80 -6.79
C PRO A 128 9.05 11.43 -6.13
N ASN A 129 10.10 10.60 -6.15
CA ASN A 129 10.16 9.28 -5.48
C ASN A 129 10.03 9.37 -3.95
N TYR A 130 10.31 10.54 -3.37
CA TYR A 130 10.31 10.77 -1.93
C TYR A 130 9.39 11.94 -1.55
N ASN A 131 8.38 12.19 -2.38
CA ASN A 131 7.31 13.13 -2.07
C ASN A 131 6.09 12.34 -1.59
N GLY A 132 5.63 12.62 -0.37
CA GLY A 132 4.46 11.99 0.24
C GLY A 132 3.18 12.19 -0.57
N ASP A 133 3.12 13.22 -1.42
CA ASP A 133 2.00 13.50 -2.33
C ASP A 133 1.87 12.50 -3.47
N ASN A 134 2.91 11.71 -3.72
CA ASN A 134 2.96 10.79 -4.85
C ASN A 134 2.63 9.35 -4.46
N PHE A 135 2.29 9.07 -3.19
CA PHE A 135 2.04 7.71 -2.72
C PHE A 135 0.57 7.30 -2.83
N TYR A 136 0.38 6.07 -3.32
CA TYR A 136 -0.91 5.41 -3.45
C TYR A 136 -0.81 4.00 -2.86
N VAL A 137 -1.94 3.49 -2.39
CA VAL A 137 -2.09 2.06 -2.05
C VAL A 137 -1.81 1.24 -3.31
N ILE A 138 -1.06 0.16 -3.15
CA ILE A 138 -0.84 -0.80 -4.23
C ILE A 138 -2.06 -1.72 -4.33
N GLU A 139 -2.58 -1.86 -5.54
CA GLU A 139 -3.58 -2.85 -5.94
C GLU A 139 -2.99 -3.78 -7.01
N LEU A 140 -3.65 -4.90 -7.29
CA LEU A 140 -3.25 -5.89 -8.30
C LEU A 140 -4.33 -6.05 -9.36
#